data_AF-A0A3M4YU44-F1
#
_entry.id   AF-A0A3M4YU44-F1
#
_cell.length_a   1.000
_cell.length_b   1.000
_cell.length_c   1.000
_cell.angle_alpha   90.00
_cell.angle_beta   90.00
_cell.angle_gamma   90.00
#
_symmetry.space_group_name_H-M   'P 1'
#
loop_
_entity.id
_entity.type
_entity.pdbx_description
1 polymer ?
#
loop_
_entity_poly.entity_id
_entity_poly.type
_entity_poly.pdbx_seq_one_letter_code
_entity_poly.pdbx_strand_id
1 'polypeptide(L)'
;MKTTHLQHHPSLGYLAADSLRKLPVGLLLPHECSGFVSFRAHPFRKRERVIKNLHAALRPLSMYDSGSYCFYGVQSDSPLAPLLLWDGPHFLNVGEKITVIEDTEFECYLDREYFAGSLKVIERSATSVTYKKVARLAAESDDDLDGWSFCLPVGPGDATVLNAVVKRILEIDVPSKEILLCGTPGSNFAYFDKVRIVGQDITAPPVQICKKKNRLALEAGFSNLVILHDRVFLPRNFGEIVRRFGPRYPLMTHAKHVFRQSAQYAPSPPFGLRHGFGRDSQRSSGGEPKLQRCSEYRPVDFSRDRADRFQLCQCHALQQRLLLRDRQSLHLPEGSVECFPVGRVFVLG
;
A
#
# COMPACT_ATOMS: atom_id res chain seq x y z
N MET A 1 -28.99 -0.34 -11.85
CA MET A 1 -27.52 -0.46 -11.98
C MET A 1 -26.91 0.94 -12.00
N LYS A 2 -26.09 1.25 -11.00
CA LYS A 2 -25.34 2.50 -10.89
C LYS A 2 -24.12 2.47 -11.79
N THR A 3 -23.80 3.58 -12.46
CA THR A 3 -22.59 3.69 -13.30
C THR A 3 -21.61 4.69 -12.70
N THR A 4 -20.37 4.25 -12.47
CA THR A 4 -19.29 5.04 -11.92
C THR A 4 -18.23 5.29 -12.99
N HIS A 5 -18.04 6.56 -13.34
CA HIS A 5 -17.00 7.01 -14.25
C HIS A 5 -15.76 7.46 -13.46
N LEU A 6 -14.62 6.81 -13.72
CA LEU A 6 -13.34 7.13 -13.10
C LEU A 6 -12.53 8.11 -13.95
N GLN A 7 -11.87 9.06 -13.31
CA GLN A 7 -10.97 10.01 -13.97
C GLN A 7 -9.67 10.11 -13.18
N HIS A 8 -8.55 9.86 -13.85
CA HIS A 8 -7.22 10.02 -13.29
C HIS A 8 -6.96 11.44 -12.81
N HIS A 9 -6.07 11.58 -11.82
CA HIS A 9 -5.50 12.88 -11.49
C HIS A 9 -4.61 13.38 -12.66
N PRO A 10 -4.83 14.61 -13.18
CA PRO A 10 -4.11 15.09 -14.37
C PRO A 10 -2.59 15.08 -14.25
N SER A 11 -2.04 15.30 -13.05
CA SER A 11 -0.59 15.32 -12.81
C SER A 11 0.10 13.95 -12.94
N LEU A 12 -0.64 12.84 -13.04
CA LEU A 12 -0.05 11.50 -13.15
C LEU A 12 0.47 11.19 -14.55
N GLY A 13 0.09 11.98 -15.57
CA GLY A 13 0.47 11.73 -16.96
C GLY A 13 -0.19 10.50 -17.59
N TYR A 14 -1.21 9.92 -16.93
CA TYR A 14 -2.02 8.85 -17.49
C TYR A 14 -3.00 9.40 -18.53
N LEU A 15 -3.48 8.52 -19.42
CA LEU A 15 -4.46 8.91 -20.43
C LEU A 15 -5.70 9.52 -19.78
N ALA A 16 -6.11 10.66 -20.33
CA ALA A 16 -7.35 11.31 -19.97
C ALA A 16 -8.55 10.48 -20.50
N ALA A 17 -9.69 10.59 -19.83
CA ALA A 17 -10.85 9.74 -20.10
C ALA A 17 -11.44 9.91 -21.52
N ASP A 18 -11.24 11.06 -22.14
CA ASP A 18 -11.63 11.36 -23.54
C ASP A 18 -10.67 10.76 -24.58
N SER A 19 -9.43 10.49 -24.16
CA SER A 19 -8.36 9.91 -24.97
C SER A 19 -8.35 8.37 -24.90
N LEU A 20 -9.12 7.78 -23.97
CA LEU A 20 -9.33 6.34 -23.89
C LEU A 20 -10.28 5.87 -25.00
N ARG A 21 -10.21 4.57 -25.32
CA ARG A 21 -11.19 3.94 -26.22
C ARG A 21 -12.61 4.12 -25.65
N LYS A 22 -13.60 4.19 -26.54
CA LYS A 22 -15.00 4.27 -26.11
C LYS A 22 -15.49 2.90 -25.62
N LEU A 23 -16.49 2.91 -24.74
CA LEU A 23 -17.21 1.68 -24.41
C LEU A 23 -17.95 1.13 -25.64
N PRO A 24 -17.97 -0.20 -25.85
CA PRO A 24 -18.76 -0.81 -26.90
C PRO A 24 -20.25 -0.47 -26.75
N VAL A 25 -20.89 -0.05 -27.85
CA VAL A 25 -22.30 0.38 -27.90
C VAL A 25 -23.26 -0.73 -27.44
N GLY A 26 -22.91 -1.99 -27.70
CA GLY A 26 -23.68 -3.18 -27.33
C GLY A 26 -23.06 -4.01 -26.22
N LEU A 27 -22.33 -3.39 -25.26
CA LEU A 27 -21.74 -4.11 -24.14
C LEU A 27 -22.83 -4.87 -23.35
N LEU A 28 -22.84 -6.19 -23.48
CA LEU A 28 -23.67 -7.08 -22.68
C LEU A 28 -22.93 -7.41 -21.39
N LEU A 29 -23.61 -7.22 -20.25
CA LEU A 29 -23.07 -7.60 -18.96
C LEU A 29 -23.45 -9.07 -18.68
N PRO A 30 -22.53 -9.90 -18.18
CA PRO A 30 -22.77 -11.34 -18.02
C PRO A 30 -23.81 -11.67 -16.94
N HIS A 31 -24.11 -10.72 -16.04
CA HIS A 31 -25.17 -10.84 -15.05
C HIS A 31 -25.74 -9.47 -14.71
N GLU A 32 -26.90 -9.45 -14.08
CA GLU A 32 -27.40 -8.25 -13.43
C GLU A 32 -26.38 -7.79 -12.37
N CYS A 33 -25.94 -6.54 -12.48
CA CYS A 33 -25.02 -5.95 -11.52
C CYS A 33 -25.63 -4.66 -10.95
N SER A 34 -25.35 -4.42 -9.67
CA SER A 34 -25.73 -3.20 -8.97
C SER A 34 -24.84 -2.04 -9.38
N GLY A 35 -23.56 -2.29 -9.69
CA GLY A 35 -22.57 -1.28 -10.05
C GLY A 35 -21.77 -1.63 -11.29
N PHE A 36 -21.56 -0.64 -12.16
CA PHE A 36 -20.66 -0.70 -13.31
C PHE A 36 -19.58 0.38 -13.17
N VAL A 37 -18.31 -0.01 -13.29
CA VAL A 37 -17.16 0.87 -13.04
C VAL A 37 -16.21 0.85 -14.24
N SER A 38 -15.86 2.03 -14.75
CA SER A 38 -14.89 2.18 -15.85
C SER A 38 -14.27 3.57 -15.89
N PHE A 39 -13.07 3.68 -16.49
CA PHE A 39 -12.48 4.97 -16.87
C PHE A 39 -13.09 5.54 -18.16
N ARG A 40 -13.79 4.71 -18.92
CA ARG A 40 -14.44 5.07 -20.17
C ARG A 40 -15.86 5.54 -19.89
N ALA A 41 -16.24 6.68 -20.47
CA ALA A 41 -17.59 7.20 -20.32
C ALA A 41 -18.60 6.32 -21.08
N HIS A 42 -19.72 6.00 -20.46
CA HIS A 42 -20.79 5.24 -21.12
C HIS A 42 -21.49 6.15 -22.15
N PRO A 43 -21.64 5.73 -23.42
CA PRO A 43 -22.20 6.59 -24.47
C PRO A 43 -23.68 6.93 -24.26
N PHE A 44 -24.49 5.97 -23.78
CA PHE A 44 -25.95 6.14 -23.65
C PHE A 44 -26.49 6.23 -22.22
N ARG A 45 -25.80 5.67 -21.22
CA ARG A 45 -26.25 5.68 -19.83
C ARG A 45 -25.71 6.91 -19.12
N LYS A 46 -26.59 7.66 -18.48
CA LYS A 46 -26.21 8.81 -17.66
C LYS A 46 -25.33 8.34 -16.52
N ARG A 47 -24.13 8.93 -16.40
CA ARG A 47 -23.22 8.69 -15.28
C ARG A 47 -23.87 9.11 -13.97
N GLU A 48 -24.21 8.13 -13.14
CA GLU A 48 -24.72 8.39 -11.78
C GLU A 48 -23.62 8.94 -10.87
N ARG A 49 -22.38 8.49 -11.05
CA ARG A 49 -21.23 8.93 -10.25
C ARG A 49 -20.00 9.23 -11.11
N VAL A 50 -19.26 10.27 -10.72
CA VAL A 50 -17.94 10.60 -11.29
C VAL A 50 -16.94 10.72 -10.15
N ILE A 51 -15.88 9.91 -10.19
CA ILE A 51 -14.75 10.02 -9.28
C ILE A 51 -13.63 10.73 -10.03
N LYS A 52 -13.36 11.97 -9.64
CA LYS A 52 -12.30 12.79 -10.21
C LYS A 52 -11.02 12.64 -9.43
N ASN A 53 -9.90 13.00 -10.06
CA ASN A 53 -8.60 13.12 -9.40
C ASN A 53 -8.13 11.81 -8.74
N LEU A 54 -8.48 10.67 -9.34
CA LEU A 54 -8.11 9.37 -8.82
C LEU A 54 -6.59 9.18 -8.91
N HIS A 55 -5.99 8.86 -7.78
CA HIS A 55 -4.57 8.57 -7.60
C HIS A 55 -4.40 7.49 -6.51
N ALA A 56 -3.22 6.91 -6.37
CA ALA A 56 -2.99 5.80 -5.45
C ALA A 56 -3.31 6.10 -3.97
N ALA A 57 -3.27 7.38 -3.55
CA ALA A 57 -3.63 7.80 -2.20
C ALA A 57 -5.14 7.96 -1.95
N LEU A 58 -5.97 7.79 -2.98
CA LEU A 58 -7.42 8.00 -2.90
C LEU A 58 -8.12 6.67 -3.17
N ARG A 59 -8.76 6.12 -2.14
CA ARG A 59 -9.63 4.95 -2.28
C ARG A 59 -11.08 5.39 -2.38
N PRO A 60 -11.75 5.17 -3.52
CA PRO A 60 -13.13 5.59 -3.70
C PRO A 60 -14.11 4.61 -3.06
N LEU A 61 -13.99 4.38 -1.74
CA LEU A 61 -14.72 3.34 -1.03
C LEU A 61 -16.24 3.45 -1.15
N SER A 62 -16.76 4.67 -1.32
CA SER A 62 -18.19 4.91 -1.48
C SER A 62 -18.79 4.20 -2.70
N MET A 63 -17.99 3.81 -3.70
CA MET A 63 -18.50 3.15 -4.92
C MET A 63 -18.84 1.66 -4.73
N TYR A 64 -18.46 1.09 -3.60
CA TYR A 64 -18.81 -0.28 -3.23
C TYR A 64 -20.03 -0.26 -2.31
N ASP A 65 -21.17 -0.70 -2.87
CA ASP A 65 -22.47 -0.82 -2.20
C ASP A 65 -22.97 -2.26 -2.36
N SER A 66 -23.88 -2.74 -1.52
CA SER A 66 -24.47 -4.08 -1.66
C SER A 66 -24.86 -4.44 -3.11
N GLY A 67 -24.48 -5.64 -3.51
CA GLY A 67 -24.80 -6.28 -4.78
C GLY A 67 -23.59 -6.45 -5.69
N SER A 68 -23.85 -6.98 -6.89
CA SER A 68 -22.77 -7.42 -7.77
C SER A 68 -22.15 -6.26 -8.56
N TYR A 69 -20.85 -6.33 -8.88
CA TYR A 69 -20.12 -5.29 -9.60
C TYR A 69 -19.56 -5.79 -10.94
N CYS A 70 -19.47 -4.90 -11.91
CA CYS A 70 -18.76 -5.12 -13.17
C CYS A 70 -17.70 -4.02 -13.38
N PHE A 71 -16.46 -4.43 -13.57
CA PHE A 71 -15.34 -3.56 -13.95
C PHE A 71 -15.05 -3.74 -15.43
N TYR A 72 -15.01 -2.66 -16.20
CA TYR A 72 -14.69 -2.70 -17.63
C TYR A 72 -13.44 -1.88 -17.94
N GLY A 73 -12.48 -2.51 -18.62
CA GLY A 73 -11.28 -1.86 -19.12
C GLY A 73 -10.33 -1.39 -18.03
N VAL A 74 -10.57 -1.79 -16.77
CA VAL A 74 -9.89 -1.16 -15.63
C VAL A 74 -8.42 -1.53 -15.58
N GLN A 75 -8.05 -2.77 -15.91
CA GLN A 75 -6.65 -3.20 -15.96
C GLN A 75 -5.91 -2.63 -17.16
N SER A 76 -6.57 -2.53 -18.31
CA SER A 76 -5.96 -1.98 -19.53
C SER A 76 -5.85 -0.45 -19.51
N ASP A 77 -6.80 0.25 -18.89
CA ASP A 77 -6.86 1.71 -18.92
C ASP A 77 -6.09 2.40 -17.78
N SER A 78 -5.69 1.68 -16.72
CA SER A 78 -5.10 2.31 -15.54
C SER A 78 -4.10 1.46 -14.75
N PRO A 79 -2.92 2.01 -14.40
CA PRO A 79 -2.04 1.44 -13.38
C PRO A 79 -2.64 1.36 -11.98
N LEU A 80 -3.78 2.03 -11.72
CA LEU A 80 -4.49 1.98 -10.44
C LEU A 80 -5.39 0.74 -10.29
N ALA A 81 -5.50 -0.10 -11.32
CA ALA A 81 -6.33 -1.29 -11.31
C ALA A 81 -6.12 -2.21 -10.10
N PRO A 82 -4.87 -2.51 -9.65
CA PRO A 82 -4.67 -3.33 -8.47
C PRO A 82 -5.35 -2.80 -7.20
N LEU A 83 -5.43 -1.47 -7.02
CA LEU A 83 -6.09 -0.87 -5.86
C LEU A 83 -7.61 -1.00 -5.96
N LEU A 84 -8.17 -0.77 -7.15
CA LEU A 84 -9.60 -0.89 -7.39
C LEU A 84 -10.07 -2.35 -7.29
N LEU A 85 -9.31 -3.27 -7.89
CA LEU A 85 -9.60 -4.70 -7.86
C LEU A 85 -9.20 -5.35 -6.53
N TRP A 86 -8.37 -4.71 -5.71
CA TRP A 86 -8.24 -5.08 -4.31
C TRP A 86 -9.52 -4.74 -3.56
N ASP A 87 -10.00 -3.50 -3.66
CA ASP A 87 -11.17 -3.06 -2.89
C ASP A 87 -12.46 -3.78 -3.30
N GLY A 88 -12.67 -4.02 -4.60
CA GLY A 88 -13.85 -4.70 -5.14
C GLY A 88 -14.31 -5.93 -4.34
N PRO A 89 -13.51 -7.00 -4.26
CA PRO A 89 -13.88 -8.20 -3.52
C PRO A 89 -13.88 -8.02 -1.99
N HIS A 90 -13.09 -7.10 -1.44
CA HIS A 90 -13.10 -6.83 0.01
C HIS A 90 -14.37 -6.13 0.48
N PHE A 91 -15.04 -5.36 -0.37
CA PHE A 91 -16.33 -4.71 -0.08
C PHE A 91 -17.54 -5.40 -0.73
N LEU A 92 -17.32 -6.52 -1.43
CA LEU A 92 -18.37 -7.39 -1.93
C LEU A 92 -18.91 -8.28 -0.79
N ASN A 93 -20.21 -8.52 -0.70
CA ASN A 93 -20.74 -9.46 0.30
C ASN A 93 -20.58 -10.91 -0.17
N VAL A 94 -20.53 -11.84 0.79
CA VAL A 94 -20.58 -13.28 0.46
C VAL A 94 -21.89 -13.59 -0.26
N GLY A 95 -21.79 -14.32 -1.37
CA GLY A 95 -22.91 -14.63 -2.26
C GLY A 95 -23.00 -13.75 -3.49
N GLU A 96 -22.43 -12.54 -3.45
CA GLU A 96 -22.46 -11.59 -4.56
C GLU A 96 -21.33 -11.86 -5.58
N LYS A 97 -21.43 -11.21 -6.76
CA LYS A 97 -20.54 -11.45 -7.90
C LYS A 97 -19.71 -10.22 -8.24
N ILE A 98 -18.49 -10.45 -8.71
CA ILE A 98 -17.64 -9.44 -9.33
C ILE A 98 -17.19 -9.93 -10.70
N THR A 99 -17.36 -9.09 -11.71
CA THR A 99 -16.91 -9.36 -13.08
C THR A 99 -15.84 -8.36 -13.48
N VAL A 100 -14.78 -8.85 -14.14
CA VAL A 100 -13.77 -8.03 -14.80
C VAL A 100 -13.82 -8.33 -16.30
N ILE A 101 -14.00 -7.29 -17.11
CA ILE A 101 -14.10 -7.34 -18.57
C ILE A 101 -13.01 -6.46 -19.17
N GLU A 102 -12.28 -6.96 -20.15
CA GLU A 102 -11.22 -6.23 -20.87
C GLU A 102 -11.45 -6.32 -22.40
N ASP A 103 -10.76 -5.50 -23.19
CA ASP A 103 -10.90 -5.54 -24.66
C ASP A 103 -10.15 -6.72 -25.29
N THR A 104 -9.15 -7.28 -24.60
CA THR A 104 -8.24 -8.32 -25.09
C THR A 104 -8.04 -9.39 -24.02
N GLU A 105 -7.46 -10.51 -24.42
CA GLU A 105 -7.06 -11.57 -23.48
C GLU A 105 -6.14 -11.02 -22.39
N PHE A 106 -6.34 -11.48 -21.16
CA PHE A 106 -5.65 -10.95 -19.99
C PHE A 106 -5.55 -11.96 -18.84
N GLU A 107 -4.53 -11.78 -18.01
CA GLU A 107 -4.47 -12.39 -16.69
C GLU A 107 -5.20 -11.49 -15.67
N CYS A 108 -6.21 -12.04 -15.01
CA CYS A 108 -7.01 -11.26 -14.08
C CYS A 108 -6.27 -11.09 -12.75
N TYR A 109 -6.20 -9.86 -12.22
CA TYR A 109 -5.64 -9.59 -10.90
C TYR A 109 -6.27 -10.43 -9.79
N LEU A 110 -7.56 -10.77 -9.94
CA LEU A 110 -8.32 -11.59 -8.99
C LEU A 110 -8.00 -13.09 -9.06
N ASP A 111 -7.19 -13.55 -10.03
CA ASP A 111 -6.71 -14.94 -10.11
C ASP A 111 -5.57 -15.24 -9.12
N ARG A 112 -5.05 -14.22 -8.41
CA ARG A 112 -3.98 -14.40 -7.43
C ARG A 112 -4.41 -15.30 -6.28
N GLU A 113 -3.46 -16.08 -5.76
CA GLU A 113 -3.67 -17.07 -4.68
C GLU A 113 -4.40 -16.49 -3.46
N TYR A 114 -4.11 -15.25 -3.10
CA TYR A 114 -4.78 -14.54 -2.01
C TYR A 114 -6.32 -14.60 -2.09
N PHE A 115 -6.88 -14.55 -3.30
CA PHE A 115 -8.33 -14.57 -3.51
C PHE A 115 -8.91 -15.98 -3.63
N ALA A 116 -8.10 -17.01 -3.89
CA ALA A 116 -8.57 -18.34 -4.29
C ALA A 116 -9.47 -19.03 -3.25
N GLY A 117 -9.25 -18.76 -1.95
CA GLY A 117 -10.09 -19.27 -0.87
C GLY A 117 -11.45 -18.57 -0.73
N SER A 118 -11.57 -17.34 -1.27
CA SER A 118 -12.74 -16.48 -1.08
C SER A 118 -13.53 -16.18 -2.34
N LEU A 119 -12.92 -16.31 -3.53
CA LEU A 119 -13.52 -16.09 -4.83
C LEU A 119 -13.54 -17.39 -5.63
N LYS A 120 -14.71 -17.76 -6.15
CA LYS A 120 -14.87 -18.89 -7.07
C LYS A 120 -15.24 -18.37 -8.46
N VAL A 121 -14.47 -18.76 -9.47
CA VAL A 121 -14.83 -18.50 -10.86
C VAL A 121 -16.12 -19.23 -11.18
N ILE A 122 -17.12 -18.51 -11.69
CA ILE A 122 -18.40 -19.08 -12.13
C ILE A 122 -18.57 -19.01 -13.64
N GLU A 123 -17.89 -18.07 -14.29
CA GLU A 123 -17.87 -17.91 -15.75
C GLU A 123 -16.54 -17.30 -16.17
N ARG A 124 -16.00 -17.76 -17.31
CA ARG A 124 -14.77 -17.24 -17.89
C ARG A 124 -14.83 -17.32 -19.41
N SER A 125 -14.37 -16.26 -20.06
CA SER A 125 -13.99 -16.22 -21.47
C SER A 125 -12.57 -15.65 -21.59
N ALA A 126 -12.06 -15.48 -22.82
CA ALA A 126 -10.76 -14.85 -23.04
C ALA A 126 -10.72 -13.41 -22.49
N THR A 127 -11.84 -12.68 -22.54
CA THR A 127 -11.89 -11.24 -22.24
C THR A 127 -12.76 -10.89 -21.03
N SER A 128 -13.31 -11.88 -20.34
CA SER A 128 -14.18 -11.67 -19.18
C SER A 128 -14.01 -12.78 -18.15
N VAL A 129 -14.02 -12.41 -16.87
CA VAL A 129 -14.09 -13.37 -15.77
C VAL A 129 -15.09 -12.89 -14.73
N THR A 130 -16.01 -13.78 -14.34
CA THR A 130 -16.94 -13.55 -13.23
C THR A 130 -16.61 -14.47 -12.06
N TYR A 131 -16.45 -13.86 -10.89
CA TYR A 131 -16.26 -14.56 -9.63
C TYR A 131 -17.50 -14.39 -8.74
N LYS A 132 -17.84 -15.43 -7.98
CA LYS A 132 -18.74 -15.34 -6.83
C LYS A 132 -17.92 -15.35 -5.55
N LYS A 133 -18.20 -14.43 -4.64
CA LYS A 133 -17.58 -14.46 -3.30
C LYS A 133 -18.23 -15.53 -2.44
N VAL A 134 -17.42 -16.43 -1.90
CA VAL A 134 -17.87 -17.59 -1.11
C VAL A 134 -17.42 -17.53 0.35
N ALA A 135 -16.42 -16.71 0.66
CA ALA A 135 -15.93 -16.47 2.02
C ALA A 135 -15.37 -15.05 2.16
N ARG A 136 -15.11 -14.63 3.41
CA ARG A 136 -14.43 -13.36 3.70
C ARG A 136 -12.93 -13.48 3.41
N LEU A 137 -12.34 -12.44 2.84
CA LEU A 137 -10.89 -12.34 2.65
C LEU A 137 -10.17 -12.06 3.96
N ALA A 138 -8.88 -12.40 4.03
CA ALA A 138 -8.10 -12.25 5.25
C ALA A 138 -8.09 -10.81 5.78
N ALA A 139 -7.96 -9.80 4.91
CA ALA A 139 -7.95 -8.40 5.34
C ALA A 139 -9.32 -7.86 5.80
N GLU A 140 -10.39 -8.67 5.69
CA GLU A 140 -11.72 -8.35 6.21
C GLU A 140 -11.90 -8.77 7.67
N SER A 141 -10.93 -9.44 8.30
CA SER A 141 -11.09 -10.00 9.65
C SER A 141 -11.48 -8.95 10.70
N ASP A 142 -10.99 -7.73 10.53
CA ASP A 142 -11.16 -6.64 11.49
C ASP A 142 -11.08 -5.28 10.77
N ASP A 143 -12.10 -4.44 10.86
CA ASP A 143 -12.11 -3.09 10.29
C ASP A 143 -11.61 -2.01 11.24
N ASP A 144 -11.11 -2.40 12.41
CA ASP A 144 -10.52 -1.48 13.37
C ASP A 144 -9.40 -0.65 12.74
N LEU A 145 -9.44 0.64 13.04
CA LEU A 145 -8.41 1.63 12.71
C LEU A 145 -7.96 2.39 13.96
N ASP A 146 -8.37 1.95 15.14
CA ASP A 146 -8.08 2.62 16.41
C ASP A 146 -6.94 1.94 17.19
N GLY A 147 -6.69 0.64 16.98
CA GLY A 147 -5.58 -0.11 17.56
C GLY A 147 -4.38 -0.26 16.60
N TRP A 148 -3.19 0.14 17.03
CA TRP A 148 -1.96 0.11 16.22
C TRP A 148 -0.72 -0.40 16.97
N SER A 149 0.00 -1.34 16.34
CA SER A 149 1.31 -1.80 16.81
C SER A 149 2.43 -1.12 16.01
N PHE A 150 3.22 -0.26 16.66
CA PHE A 150 4.38 0.39 16.05
C PHE A 150 5.66 -0.38 16.36
N CYS A 151 6.27 -0.96 15.35
CA CYS A 151 7.34 -1.94 15.46
C CYS A 151 8.65 -1.42 14.89
N LEU A 152 9.71 -1.45 15.70
CA LEU A 152 11.05 -0.98 15.32
C LEU A 152 12.10 -2.06 15.55
N PRO A 153 12.82 -2.53 14.51
CA PRO A 153 14.05 -3.27 14.71
C PRO A 153 15.12 -2.29 15.20
N VAL A 154 15.74 -2.59 16.35
CA VAL A 154 16.74 -1.71 16.99
C VAL A 154 18.03 -2.46 17.28
N GLY A 155 19.10 -1.73 17.56
CA GLY A 155 20.37 -2.26 18.04
C GLY A 155 20.92 -1.47 19.23
N PRO A 156 22.02 -1.93 19.85
CA PRO A 156 22.55 -1.36 21.09
C PRO A 156 23.32 -0.03 20.89
N GLY A 157 23.26 0.56 19.70
CA GLY A 157 23.91 1.83 19.39
C GLY A 157 23.23 3.03 20.05
N ASP A 158 23.73 4.23 19.76
CA ASP A 158 23.17 5.48 20.28
C ASP A 158 21.66 5.61 20.03
N ALA A 159 20.89 5.74 21.11
CA ALA A 159 19.44 5.81 21.07
C ALA A 159 18.88 7.23 20.88
N THR A 160 19.70 8.25 20.63
CA THR A 160 19.25 9.65 20.48
C THR A 160 18.16 9.81 19.43
N VAL A 161 18.34 9.26 18.23
CA VAL A 161 17.33 9.33 17.16
C VAL A 161 16.13 8.43 17.49
N LEU A 162 16.37 7.25 18.06
CA LEU A 162 15.31 6.34 18.47
C LEU A 162 14.38 6.99 19.51
N ASN A 163 14.94 7.75 20.48
CA ASN A 163 14.16 8.54 21.44
C ASN A 163 13.24 9.53 20.73
N ALA A 164 13.74 10.24 19.71
CA ALA A 164 12.93 11.18 18.93
C ALA A 164 11.83 10.47 18.12
N VAL A 165 12.13 9.29 17.56
CA VAL A 165 11.15 8.47 16.83
C VAL A 165 10.05 7.95 17.76
N VAL A 166 10.41 7.37 18.91
CA VAL A 166 9.45 6.89 19.92
C VAL A 166 8.60 8.05 20.45
N LYS A 167 9.21 9.20 20.76
CA LYS A 167 8.47 10.41 21.13
C LYS A 167 7.44 10.80 20.06
N ARG A 168 7.82 10.77 18.77
CA ARG A 168 6.87 11.05 17.68
C ARG A 168 5.73 10.02 17.65
N ILE A 169 5.99 8.73 17.84
CA ILE A 169 4.93 7.71 17.87
C ILE A 169 3.96 7.97 19.05
N LEU A 170 4.49 8.35 20.22
CA LEU A 170 3.67 8.72 21.38
C LEU A 170 2.80 9.96 21.11
N GLU A 171 3.23 10.88 20.24
CA GLU A 171 2.45 12.06 19.81
C GLU A 171 1.37 11.75 18.75
N ILE A 172 1.38 10.57 18.11
CA ILE A 172 0.40 10.23 17.05
C ILE A 172 -1.02 10.13 17.63
N ASP A 173 -1.98 10.78 16.99
CA ASP A 173 -3.38 10.73 17.39
C ASP A 173 -4.07 9.44 16.90
N VAL A 174 -3.90 8.35 17.65
CA VAL A 174 -4.67 7.10 17.55
C VAL A 174 -5.10 6.65 18.94
N PRO A 175 -6.31 6.08 19.14
CA PRO A 175 -6.86 5.82 20.46
C PRO A 175 -6.09 4.75 21.25
N SER A 176 -5.67 3.68 20.57
CA SER A 176 -4.94 2.57 21.17
C SER A 176 -3.65 2.30 20.39
N LYS A 177 -2.51 2.33 21.08
CA LYS A 177 -1.22 2.04 20.46
C LYS A 177 -0.27 1.36 21.41
N GLU A 178 0.55 0.49 20.85
CA GLU A 178 1.72 -0.07 21.50
C GLU A 178 2.97 0.20 20.65
N ILE A 179 4.13 0.14 21.30
CA ILE A 179 5.43 0.29 20.64
C ILE A 179 6.26 -0.95 20.98
N LEU A 180 6.64 -1.71 19.96
CA LEU A 180 7.52 -2.86 20.09
C LEU A 180 8.90 -2.55 19.55
N LEU A 181 9.92 -2.84 20.34
CA LEU A 181 11.31 -2.82 19.90
C LEU A 181 11.83 -4.25 19.78
N CYS A 182 12.50 -4.57 18.67
CA CYS A 182 13.17 -5.86 18.52
C CYS A 182 14.68 -5.72 18.61
N GLY A 183 15.23 -6.26 19.71
CA GLY A 183 16.61 -6.09 20.14
C GLY A 183 16.76 -5.05 21.25
N THR A 184 17.94 -5.02 21.87
CA THR A 184 18.24 -4.11 22.99
C THR A 184 18.64 -2.73 22.46
N PRO A 185 17.92 -1.64 22.81
CA PRO A 185 18.34 -0.29 22.47
C PRO A 185 19.57 0.13 23.29
N GLY A 186 20.25 1.21 22.88
CA GLY A 186 21.36 1.78 23.66
C GLY A 186 20.96 2.19 25.07
N SER A 187 21.94 2.25 25.97
CA SER A 187 21.75 2.57 27.39
C SER A 187 21.15 3.96 27.63
N ASN A 188 21.26 4.87 26.67
CA ASN A 188 20.70 6.23 26.71
C ASN A 188 19.25 6.32 26.19
N PHE A 189 18.57 5.19 25.96
CA PHE A 189 17.15 5.17 25.61
C PHE A 189 16.28 5.61 26.81
N ALA A 190 15.29 6.48 26.57
CA ALA A 190 14.56 7.15 27.64
C ALA A 190 13.17 6.55 27.94
N TYR A 191 12.65 5.70 27.05
CA TYR A 191 11.24 5.29 27.06
C TYR A 191 11.04 3.81 27.38
N PHE A 192 11.90 3.22 28.22
CA PHE A 192 11.80 1.80 28.60
C PHE A 192 10.45 1.43 29.23
N ASP A 193 9.78 2.37 29.90
CA ASP A 193 8.45 2.20 30.50
C ASP A 193 7.28 2.35 29.51
N LYS A 194 7.55 2.81 28.28
CA LYS A 194 6.53 3.05 27.24
C LYS A 194 6.59 2.07 26.07
N VAL A 195 7.54 1.15 26.07
CA VAL A 195 7.76 0.20 24.99
C VAL A 195 7.84 -1.22 25.52
N ARG A 196 7.52 -2.19 24.67
CA ARG A 196 7.78 -3.61 24.93
C ARG A 196 8.98 -4.06 24.10
N ILE A 197 9.98 -4.65 24.76
CA ILE A 197 11.19 -5.15 24.10
C ILE A 197 11.04 -6.65 23.89
N VAL A 198 11.15 -7.08 22.63
CA VAL A 198 11.08 -8.49 22.20
C VAL A 198 12.33 -8.89 21.42
N GLY A 199 12.53 -10.18 21.19
CA GLY A 199 13.61 -10.66 20.32
C GLY A 199 15.02 -10.32 20.83
N GLN A 200 15.23 -10.25 22.15
CA GLN A 200 16.54 -10.03 22.76
C GLN A 200 17.49 -11.21 22.49
N ASP A 201 16.94 -12.39 22.22
CA ASP A 201 17.58 -13.61 21.75
C ASP A 201 18.14 -13.48 20.31
N ILE A 202 17.66 -12.50 19.53
CA ILE A 202 18.13 -12.26 18.17
C ILE A 202 19.41 -11.43 18.24
N THR A 203 20.54 -12.13 18.32
CA THR A 203 21.87 -11.55 18.44
C THR A 203 22.25 -10.66 17.26
N ALA A 204 23.17 -9.73 17.52
CA ALA A 204 23.90 -8.98 16.49
C ALA A 204 25.38 -9.38 16.56
N PRO A 205 26.17 -9.39 15.47
CA PRO A 205 25.92 -9.69 14.06
C PRO A 205 26.07 -11.20 13.72
N PRO A 206 25.72 -11.65 12.48
CA PRO A 206 25.26 -10.85 11.35
C PRO A 206 23.86 -10.26 11.58
N VAL A 207 23.55 -9.16 10.90
CA VAL A 207 22.36 -8.33 11.11
C VAL A 207 21.09 -9.08 10.62
N GLN A 208 20.35 -9.70 11.53
CA GLN A 208 19.17 -10.54 11.23
C GLN A 208 17.86 -9.73 11.08
N ILE A 209 17.84 -8.68 10.25
CA ILE A 209 16.68 -7.76 10.11
C ILE A 209 15.39 -8.49 9.73
N CYS A 210 15.45 -9.48 8.83
CA CYS A 210 14.28 -10.26 8.45
C CYS A 210 13.67 -10.98 9.66
N LYS A 211 14.49 -11.63 10.50
CA LYS A 211 14.01 -12.30 11.72
C LYS A 211 13.45 -11.29 12.73
N LYS A 212 14.07 -10.12 12.87
CA LYS A 212 13.55 -9.04 13.73
C LYS A 212 12.16 -8.57 13.28
N LYS A 213 11.98 -8.32 11.97
CA LYS A 213 10.68 -7.92 11.40
C LYS A 213 9.61 -9.02 11.59
N ASN A 214 9.95 -10.29 11.40
CA ASN A 214 9.03 -11.40 11.60
C ASN A 214 8.62 -11.52 13.07
N ARG A 215 9.59 -11.42 14.00
CA ARG A 215 9.32 -11.40 15.44
C ARG A 215 8.37 -10.27 15.80
N LEU A 216 8.63 -9.06 15.31
CA LEU A 216 7.75 -7.91 15.54
C LEU A 216 6.32 -8.15 15.06
N ALA A 217 6.16 -8.71 13.86
CA ALA A 217 4.84 -9.03 13.31
C ALA A 217 4.10 -10.10 14.13
N LEU A 218 4.81 -11.09 14.64
CA LEU A 218 4.25 -12.15 15.50
C LEU A 218 3.83 -11.64 16.89
N GLU A 219 4.59 -10.68 17.42
CA GLU A 219 4.38 -10.16 18.77
C GLU A 219 3.37 -9.02 18.81
N ALA A 220 2.99 -8.45 17.67
CA ALA A 220 2.02 -7.38 17.58
C ALA A 220 0.65 -7.82 18.15
N GLY A 221 0.12 -7.03 19.09
CA GLY A 221 -1.16 -7.23 19.74
C GLY A 221 -2.35 -6.62 18.99
N PHE A 222 -2.11 -5.71 18.04
CA PHE A 222 -3.17 -5.12 17.21
C PHE A 222 -3.13 -5.61 15.77
N SER A 223 -4.30 -5.61 15.12
CA SER A 223 -4.48 -5.98 13.72
C SER A 223 -3.80 -5.03 12.73
N ASN A 224 -3.58 -3.77 13.12
CA ASN A 224 -2.87 -2.78 12.30
C ASN A 224 -1.40 -2.69 12.74
N LEU A 225 -0.49 -3.00 11.82
CA LEU A 225 0.94 -3.08 12.08
C LEU A 225 1.70 -2.04 11.28
N VAL A 226 2.60 -1.29 11.93
CA VAL A 226 3.57 -0.42 11.28
C VAL A 226 4.97 -0.90 11.62
N ILE A 227 5.75 -1.31 10.62
CA ILE A 227 7.17 -1.61 10.76
C ILE A 227 7.97 -0.43 10.18
N LEU A 228 8.72 0.27 11.03
CA LEU A 228 9.58 1.39 10.62
C LEU A 228 11.01 1.22 11.10
N HIS A 229 11.96 1.79 10.37
CA HIS A 229 13.35 1.87 10.82
C HIS A 229 13.47 2.83 12.03
N ASP A 230 14.46 2.60 12.91
CA ASP A 230 14.75 3.41 14.11
C ASP A 230 15.14 4.89 13.87
N ARG A 231 15.11 5.35 12.61
CA ARG A 231 15.38 6.73 12.18
C ARG A 231 14.28 7.33 11.30
N VAL A 232 13.14 6.65 11.17
CA VAL A 232 12.01 7.12 10.35
C VAL A 232 10.98 7.79 11.23
N PHE A 233 10.56 8.99 10.84
CA PHE A 233 9.52 9.74 11.54
C PHE A 233 8.20 9.62 10.80
N LEU A 234 7.14 9.31 11.56
CA LEU A 234 5.78 9.35 11.05
C LEU A 234 5.24 10.79 11.03
N PRO A 235 4.37 11.12 10.05
CA PRO A 235 3.70 12.41 10.03
C PRO A 235 2.80 12.57 11.26
N ARG A 236 2.64 13.81 11.76
CA ARG A 236 1.81 14.07 12.95
C ARG A 236 0.35 13.68 12.73
N ASN A 237 -0.15 13.85 11.50
CA ASN A 237 -1.51 13.51 11.10
C ASN A 237 -1.65 12.06 10.60
N PHE A 238 -0.77 11.14 11.01
CA PHE A 238 -0.86 9.72 10.62
C PHE A 238 -2.26 9.14 10.84
N GLY A 239 -2.85 9.36 12.03
CA GLY A 239 -4.19 8.85 12.38
C GLY A 239 -5.30 9.38 11.47
N GLU A 240 -5.28 10.67 11.14
CA GLU A 240 -6.21 11.28 10.17
C GLU A 240 -6.08 10.63 8.79
N ILE A 241 -4.83 10.46 8.34
CA ILE A 241 -4.52 9.93 7.02
C ILE A 241 -5.03 8.49 6.87
N VAL A 242 -4.75 7.61 7.84
CA VAL A 242 -5.17 6.20 7.77
C VAL A 242 -6.69 6.06 7.86
N ARG A 243 -7.37 6.88 8.68
CA ARG A 243 -8.84 6.91 8.74
C ARG A 243 -9.45 7.36 7.42
N ARG A 244 -8.88 8.37 6.78
CA ARG A 244 -9.31 8.83 5.45
C ARG A 244 -9.08 7.76 4.38
N PHE A 245 -8.00 6.99 4.48
CA PHE A 245 -7.70 5.91 3.53
C PHE A 245 -8.63 4.70 3.71
N GLY A 246 -9.12 4.49 4.93
CA GLY A 246 -10.10 3.47 5.27
C GLY A 246 -9.50 2.07 5.48
N PRO A 247 -10.33 1.10 5.93
CA PRO A 247 -9.89 -0.22 6.33
C PRO A 247 -9.61 -1.14 5.13
N ARG A 248 -9.25 -2.39 5.43
CA ARG A 248 -9.04 -3.49 4.46
C ARG A 248 -8.00 -3.14 3.41
N TYR A 249 -6.93 -2.46 3.80
CA TYR A 249 -5.83 -2.11 2.91
C TYR A 249 -4.83 -3.26 2.81
N PRO A 250 -4.13 -3.44 1.66
CA PRO A 250 -3.20 -4.54 1.46
C PRO A 250 -1.88 -4.32 2.22
N LEU A 251 -0.96 -3.59 1.58
CA LEU A 251 0.34 -3.17 2.07
C LEU A 251 0.52 -1.74 1.59
N MET A 252 0.87 -0.85 2.51
CA MET A 252 1.11 0.55 2.18
C MET A 252 2.54 0.95 2.53
N THR A 253 3.16 1.67 1.60
CA THR A 253 4.45 2.35 1.81
C THR A 253 4.23 3.85 1.76
N HIS A 254 4.81 4.59 2.71
CA HIS A 254 4.85 6.05 2.63
C HIS A 254 6.05 6.47 1.77
N ALA A 255 5.88 7.50 0.94
CA ALA A 255 7.02 8.11 0.26
C ALA A 255 8.00 8.63 1.32
N LYS A 256 9.24 8.16 1.28
CA LYS A 256 10.30 8.66 2.16
C LYS A 256 10.83 9.98 1.65
N HIS A 257 10.90 10.96 2.54
CA HIS A 257 11.74 12.14 2.34
C HIS A 257 13.01 11.98 3.17
N VAL A 258 14.16 11.95 2.49
CA VAL A 258 15.46 11.88 3.15
C VAL A 258 15.85 13.29 3.56
N PHE A 259 15.80 13.58 4.86
CA PHE A 259 16.38 14.80 5.39
C PHE A 259 17.91 14.62 5.45
N ARG A 260 18.65 15.28 4.54
CA ARG A 260 20.10 15.41 4.69
C ARG A 260 20.38 16.57 5.65
N GLN A 261 21.13 16.31 6.72
CA GLN A 261 21.88 17.36 7.41
C GLN A 261 23.02 17.78 6.48
N SER A 262 22.78 18.78 5.64
CA SER A 262 23.86 19.57 5.04
C SER A 262 23.38 21.01 4.95
N ALA A 263 24.13 21.90 5.58
CA ALA A 263 23.96 23.34 5.48
C ALA A 263 24.19 23.78 4.03
N GLN A 264 23.16 23.69 3.18
CA GLN A 264 23.03 24.33 1.88
C GLN A 264 21.63 24.02 1.33
N TYR A 265 20.75 25.02 1.41
CA TYR A 265 19.49 25.03 0.69
C TYR A 265 19.78 25.05 -0.82
N ALA A 266 19.49 23.94 -1.49
CA ALA A 266 19.19 23.95 -2.92
C ALA A 266 17.99 23.01 -3.14
N PRO A 267 16.83 23.51 -3.59
CA PRO A 267 15.72 22.65 -3.97
C PRO A 267 16.15 21.78 -5.16
N SER A 268 15.96 20.47 -5.06
CA SER A 268 16.05 19.58 -6.22
C SER A 268 14.77 19.75 -7.04
N PRO A 269 14.85 20.02 -8.36
CA PRO A 269 13.64 20.15 -9.18
C PRO A 269 12.91 18.80 -9.34
N PRO A 270 11.58 18.80 -9.51
CA PRO A 270 10.81 17.60 -9.76
C PRO A 270 10.97 17.22 -11.24
N PHE A 271 11.40 15.98 -11.49
CA PHE A 271 11.63 15.35 -12.80
C PHE A 271 12.91 15.77 -13.56
N GLY A 272 13.64 14.75 -14.04
CA GLY A 272 14.70 14.89 -15.03
C GLY A 272 16.00 14.21 -14.63
N LEU A 273 16.37 13.17 -15.39
CA LEU A 273 17.71 12.62 -15.52
C LEU A 273 18.80 13.70 -15.41
N ARG A 274 19.80 13.53 -14.55
CA ARG A 274 21.08 14.24 -14.68
C ARG A 274 22.11 13.30 -15.30
N HIS A 275 22.33 13.46 -16.60
CA HIS A 275 23.69 13.33 -17.12
C HIS A 275 24.47 14.56 -16.67
N GLY A 276 25.63 14.35 -16.05
CA GLY A 276 26.47 15.44 -15.56
C GLY A 276 27.12 16.23 -16.69
N PHE A 277 27.31 17.53 -16.48
CA PHE A 277 28.56 18.28 -16.73
C PHE A 277 28.38 19.75 -16.28
N GLY A 278 29.35 20.28 -15.52
CA GLY A 278 29.87 21.67 -15.66
C GLY A 278 29.23 22.88 -14.95
N ARG A 279 29.89 23.32 -13.86
CA ARG A 279 30.26 24.70 -13.39
C ARG A 279 29.24 25.84 -13.12
N ASP A 280 29.50 26.47 -11.96
CA ASP A 280 29.32 27.89 -11.50
C ASP A 280 27.88 28.47 -11.49
N SER A 281 27.39 29.25 -10.51
CA SER A 281 27.99 30.26 -9.62
C SER A 281 27.00 30.64 -8.48
N GLN A 282 27.52 31.33 -7.46
CA GLN A 282 26.86 31.75 -6.20
C GLN A 282 25.75 32.82 -6.35
N ARG A 283 24.75 32.81 -5.46
CA ARG A 283 24.33 33.98 -4.64
C ARG A 283 23.27 33.61 -3.59
N SER A 284 23.49 34.12 -2.37
CA SER A 284 22.68 33.97 -1.17
C SER A 284 21.62 35.07 -1.04
N SER A 285 20.43 34.74 -0.53
CA SER A 285 19.61 35.66 0.27
C SER A 285 18.75 34.89 1.26
N GLY A 286 18.75 35.34 2.51
CA GLY A 286 18.10 34.70 3.65
C GLY A 286 16.58 34.86 3.65
N GLY A 287 15.91 33.82 4.11
CA GLY A 287 14.49 33.82 4.46
C GLY A 287 14.23 32.68 5.44
N GLU A 288 13.39 32.93 6.45
CA GLU A 288 13.00 31.94 7.45
C GLU A 288 12.36 30.68 6.80
N PRO A 289 12.64 29.47 7.30
CA PRO A 289 12.09 28.26 6.73
C PRO A 289 10.59 28.14 7.04
N LYS A 290 9.75 28.39 6.02
CA LYS A 290 8.33 28.03 6.06
C LYS A 290 8.19 26.50 6.02
N LEU A 291 7.59 25.93 7.06
CA LEU A 291 7.14 24.54 7.09
C LEU A 291 6.14 24.28 5.93
N GLN A 292 6.55 23.51 4.93
CA GLN A 292 5.66 23.00 3.89
C GLN A 292 4.79 21.87 4.45
N ARG A 293 3.47 21.99 4.27
CA ARG A 293 2.49 20.91 4.57
C ARG A 293 2.88 19.66 3.79
N CYS A 294 3.20 18.58 4.49
CA CYS A 294 3.51 17.26 3.91
C CYS A 294 2.21 16.43 3.87
N SER A 295 1.71 16.06 2.69
CA SER A 295 0.51 15.22 2.57
C SER A 295 0.40 14.43 1.26
N GLU A 296 1.45 13.75 0.80
CA GLU A 296 1.35 12.94 -0.44
C GLU A 296 1.93 11.53 -0.30
N TYR A 297 1.08 10.53 -0.56
CA TYR A 297 1.51 9.16 -0.83
C TYR A 297 1.95 9.01 -2.29
N ARG A 298 2.96 8.17 -2.53
CA ARG A 298 3.32 7.73 -3.87
C ARG A 298 3.10 6.23 -4.03
N PRO A 299 2.54 5.77 -5.16
CA PRO A 299 2.51 4.35 -5.48
C PRO A 299 3.93 3.83 -5.72
N VAL A 300 4.15 2.56 -5.38
CA VAL A 300 5.29 1.79 -5.85
C VAL A 300 5.04 1.47 -7.33
N ASP A 301 5.89 1.97 -8.23
CA ASP A 301 5.87 1.59 -9.63
C ASP A 301 6.59 0.24 -9.79
N PHE A 302 5.81 -0.82 -10.05
CA PHE A 302 6.33 -2.19 -10.22
C PHE A 302 6.79 -2.48 -11.65
N SER A 303 6.68 -1.52 -12.59
CA SER A 303 6.86 -1.79 -14.02
C SER A 303 8.25 -1.45 -14.57
N ARG A 304 9.07 -0.70 -13.84
CA ARG A 304 10.42 -0.32 -14.25
C ARG A 304 11.34 -0.13 -13.04
N ASP A 305 12.18 -1.12 -12.75
CA ASP A 305 13.57 -0.82 -12.46
C ASP A 305 14.48 -2.06 -12.52
N ARG A 306 15.51 -1.94 -13.37
CA ARG A 306 16.66 -2.83 -13.33
C ARG A 306 17.51 -2.40 -12.14
N ALA A 307 17.71 -3.34 -11.22
CA ALA A 307 18.97 -3.55 -10.53
C ALA A 307 19.64 -2.32 -9.87
N ASP A 308 19.00 -1.72 -8.87
CA ASP A 308 19.73 -1.17 -7.72
C ASP A 308 19.53 -2.09 -6.51
N ARG A 309 20.57 -2.89 -6.29
CA ARG A 309 20.66 -3.97 -5.30
C ARG A 309 20.78 -3.36 -3.91
N PHE A 310 19.71 -3.44 -3.10
CA PHE A 310 19.72 -3.88 -1.67
C PHE A 310 18.39 -3.58 -0.94
N GLN A 311 17.52 -2.71 -1.46
CA GLN A 311 16.25 -2.33 -0.80
C GLN A 311 14.98 -2.93 -1.44
N LEU A 312 15.00 -3.23 -2.75
CA LEU A 312 13.85 -3.78 -3.48
C LEU A 312 13.62 -5.29 -3.28
N CYS A 313 14.67 -6.03 -2.88
CA CYS A 313 14.60 -7.48 -2.71
C CYS A 313 13.68 -7.91 -1.54
N GLN A 314 13.49 -7.04 -0.54
CA GLN A 314 12.66 -7.36 0.63
C GLN A 314 11.15 -7.19 0.38
N CYS A 315 10.74 -6.19 -0.42
CA CYS A 315 9.32 -5.95 -0.68
C CYS A 315 8.73 -6.91 -1.73
N HIS A 316 9.50 -7.29 -2.75
CA HIS A 316 9.06 -8.26 -3.75
C HIS A 316 8.89 -9.67 -3.15
N ALA A 317 9.80 -10.08 -2.27
CA ALA A 317 9.71 -11.35 -1.56
C ALA A 317 8.59 -11.38 -0.50
N LEU A 318 8.29 -10.25 0.17
CA LEU A 318 7.18 -10.15 1.13
C LEU A 318 5.81 -10.29 0.46
N GLN A 319 5.62 -9.64 -0.68
CA GLN A 319 4.36 -9.72 -1.41
C GLN A 319 4.20 -11.07 -2.12
N GLN A 320 5.26 -11.65 -2.68
CA GLN A 320 5.22 -12.99 -3.29
C GLN A 320 5.04 -14.14 -2.29
N ARG A 321 5.45 -14.01 -1.03
CA ARG A 321 5.30 -15.06 -0.01
C ARG A 321 4.03 -15.00 0.82
N LEU A 322 3.36 -13.85 0.88
CA LEU A 322 1.94 -13.80 1.24
C LEU A 322 1.07 -14.50 0.17
N LEU A 323 1.63 -14.80 -1.00
CA LEU A 323 0.95 -15.29 -2.20
C LEU A 323 1.36 -16.71 -2.65
N LEU A 324 2.17 -17.44 -1.88
CA LEU A 324 2.59 -18.80 -2.23
C LEU A 324 2.72 -19.67 -0.97
N ARG A 325 1.74 -20.53 -0.71
CA ARG A 325 1.96 -21.74 0.10
C ARG A 325 1.49 -22.97 -0.66
N ASP A 326 2.45 -23.72 -1.20
CA ASP A 326 2.34 -25.16 -1.10
C ASP A 326 3.64 -25.84 -0.67
N ARG A 327 3.44 -26.87 0.15
CA ARG A 327 4.46 -27.65 0.85
C ARG A 327 5.16 -28.60 -0.10
N GLN A 328 6.39 -28.31 -0.50
CA GLN A 328 7.39 -29.34 -0.76
C GLN A 328 8.75 -28.90 -0.22
N SER A 329 9.42 -29.83 0.44
CA SER A 329 10.75 -29.71 1.02
C SER A 329 11.77 -29.15 0.02
N LEU A 330 11.95 -27.83 0.05
CA LEU A 330 12.98 -27.12 -0.71
C LEU A 330 13.80 -26.29 0.26
N HIS A 331 15.10 -26.53 0.27
CA HIS A 331 16.09 -25.78 1.05
C HIS A 331 15.86 -24.27 0.88
N LEU A 332 15.56 -23.60 1.99
CA LEU A 332 15.45 -22.14 2.04
C LEU A 332 16.85 -21.53 1.81
N PRO A 333 17.00 -20.53 0.91
CA PRO A 333 18.13 -19.63 1.00
C PRO A 333 18.01 -18.84 2.31
N GLU A 334 19.10 -18.78 3.07
CA GLU A 334 19.21 -17.95 4.27
C GLU A 334 18.83 -16.49 3.93
N GLY A 335 17.87 -15.91 4.66
CA GLY A 335 17.50 -14.49 4.53
C GLY A 335 16.05 -14.17 4.16
N SER A 336 15.17 -15.17 4.13
CA SER A 336 13.81 -14.99 3.62
C SER A 336 12.76 -14.85 4.74
N VAL A 337 11.87 -13.85 4.64
CA VAL A 337 10.81 -13.50 5.62
C VAL A 337 9.66 -14.50 5.51
N GLU A 338 9.18 -15.04 6.63
CA GLU A 338 7.90 -15.74 6.72
C GLU A 338 6.84 -14.76 7.17
N CYS A 339 5.84 -14.51 6.31
CA CYS A 339 4.66 -13.75 6.68
C CYS A 339 3.66 -14.70 7.36
N PHE A 340 3.43 -14.49 8.64
CA PHE A 340 2.36 -15.12 9.39
C PHE A 340 1.03 -14.42 9.09
N PRO A 341 -0.14 -15.07 9.33
CA PRO A 341 -1.47 -14.51 9.07
C PRO A 341 -1.86 -13.39 10.06
N VAL A 342 -0.92 -12.52 10.41
CA VAL A 342 -1.10 -11.45 11.39
C VAL A 342 -1.19 -10.12 10.65
N GLY A 343 -2.42 -9.66 10.46
CA GLY A 343 -2.75 -8.24 10.33
C GLY A 343 -2.25 -7.48 9.10
N ARG A 344 -2.78 -6.26 8.95
CA ARG A 344 -2.49 -5.32 7.86
C ARG A 344 -1.15 -4.64 8.12
N VAL A 345 -0.27 -4.59 7.14
CA VAL A 345 1.12 -4.14 7.35
C VAL A 345 1.41 -2.82 6.61
N PHE A 346 1.98 -1.86 7.33
CA PHE A 346 2.68 -0.70 6.77
C PHE A 346 4.18 -0.91 6.93
N VAL A 347 4.95 -0.76 5.86
CA VAL A 347 6.42 -0.87 5.91
C VAL A 347 7.05 0.42 5.43
N LEU A 348 7.85 1.05 6.30
CA LEU A 348 8.63 2.25 5.98
C LEU A 348 10.13 1.90 5.95
N GLY A 349 10.57 1.40 4.79
CA GLY A 349 11.90 0.81 4.55
C GLY A 349 12.93 1.77 4.05
#